data_AF-A0A2G6LTV8-F1
#
_entry.id   AF-A0A2G6LTV8-F1
#
_cell.length_a   1.000
_cell.length_b   1.000
_cell.length_c   1.000
_cell.angle_alpha   90.00
_cell.angle_beta   90.00
_cell.angle_gamma   90.00
#
_symmetry.space_group_name_H-M   'P 1'
#
loop_
_entity.id
_entity.type
_entity.pdbx_description
1 polymer ?
#
loop_
_entity_poly.entity_id
_entity_poly.type
_entity_poly.pdbx_seq_one_letter_code
_entity_poly.pdbx_strand_id
1 'polypeptide(L)'
;MAHKTRNKLTKKEIERDPVGEKLEAGLLFIQRYQKEIIGALIAILIIIFVSQYFIGRKKAATQESMAGFITAGQLFDQAMNAAEMNQLEQSVQGMEAAYGMAMQTWNANSQNQWARNAAILGAKIDIIRGNYDAAISTLQAVLAANPDKTVVIPALLHMGIVLENRGSEQDMVNAEATYQELIEITEEGSQVEAEALRGLSRIAFKKEQYEQSEEYLRQALAISADTTAFENYRIAQLAELTN
;
A
#
# COMPACT_ATOMS: atom_id res chain seq x y z
N MET A 1 11.74 77.61 25.13
CA MET A 1 11.64 76.19 24.72
C MET A 1 13.03 75.57 24.89
N ALA A 2 13.12 74.54 25.72
CA ALA A 2 14.37 74.08 26.34
C ALA A 2 15.26 73.31 25.36
N HIS A 3 16.46 73.83 25.09
CA HIS A 3 17.57 73.10 24.50
C HIS A 3 18.07 72.05 25.50
N LYS A 4 17.80 70.77 25.25
CA LYS A 4 18.46 69.66 25.95
C LYS A 4 19.95 69.68 25.60
N THR A 5 20.78 70.13 26.52
CA THR A 5 22.24 70.03 26.47
C THR A 5 22.64 68.55 26.42
N ARG A 6 23.27 68.14 25.32
CA ARG A 6 23.92 66.83 25.20
C ARG A 6 25.05 66.77 26.22
N ASN A 7 24.87 65.97 27.29
CA ASN A 7 25.93 65.63 28.21
C ASN A 7 27.07 64.98 27.40
N LYS A 8 28.23 65.63 27.39
CA LYS A 8 29.45 65.08 26.82
C LYS A 8 29.91 63.94 27.73
N LEU A 9 29.81 62.70 27.23
CA LEU A 9 30.38 61.52 27.87
C LEU A 9 31.87 61.76 28.14
N THR A 10 32.31 61.41 29.34
CA THR A 10 33.71 61.56 29.74
C THR A 10 34.55 60.45 29.09
N LYS A 11 35.83 60.73 28.79
CA LYS A 11 36.75 59.77 28.12
C LYS A 11 36.78 58.37 28.76
N LYS A 12 36.55 58.29 30.08
CA LYS A 12 36.50 57.03 30.85
C LYS A 12 35.23 56.20 30.62
N GLU A 13 34.13 56.80 30.20
CA GLU A 13 32.88 56.09 29.86
C GLU A 13 32.90 55.56 28.41
N ILE A 14 33.79 56.06 27.57
CA ILE A 14 34.04 55.56 26.20
C ILE A 14 35.03 54.37 26.22
N GLU A 15 35.90 54.28 27.22
CA GLU A 15 36.94 53.25 27.33
C GLU A 15 36.48 51.91 27.91
N ARG A 16 35.29 51.84 28.52
CA ARG A 16 34.69 50.59 28.98
C ARG A 16 33.36 50.39 28.27
N ASP A 17 33.43 49.98 27.02
CA ASP A 17 32.27 49.49 26.30
C ASP A 17 31.93 48.07 26.82
N PRO A 18 30.86 47.90 27.61
CA PRO A 18 30.47 46.58 28.14
C PRO A 18 30.13 45.58 27.04
N VAL A 19 29.89 46.04 25.81
CA VAL A 19 29.70 45.18 24.63
C VAL A 19 31.05 44.62 24.17
N GLY A 20 32.11 45.44 24.17
CA GLY A 20 33.46 45.03 23.79
C GLY A 20 34.01 43.92 24.69
N GLU A 21 33.91 44.08 26.01
CA GLU A 21 34.38 43.06 26.98
C GLU A 21 33.63 41.72 26.80
N LYS A 22 32.33 41.77 26.50
CA LYS A 22 31.53 40.56 26.23
C LYS A 22 31.91 39.89 24.91
N LEU A 23 32.25 40.67 23.89
CA LEU A 23 32.72 40.14 22.61
C LEU A 23 34.09 39.47 22.74
N GLU A 24 35.03 40.08 23.46
CA GLU A 24 36.34 39.48 23.74
C GLU A 24 36.23 38.18 24.53
N ALA A 25 35.38 38.16 25.56
CA ALA A 25 35.09 36.94 26.32
C ALA A 25 34.49 35.83 25.42
N GLY A 26 33.60 36.20 24.49
CA GLY A 26 33.04 35.28 23.50
C GLY A 26 34.09 34.73 22.51
N LEU A 27 35.01 35.58 22.05
CA LEU A 27 36.10 35.15 21.15
C LEU A 27 37.08 34.22 21.86
N LEU A 28 37.47 34.54 23.10
CA LEU A 28 38.31 33.66 23.92
C LEU A 28 37.63 32.32 24.20
N PHE A 29 36.30 32.31 24.39
CA PHE A 29 35.53 31.07 24.51
C PHE A 29 35.60 30.23 23.23
N ILE A 30 35.34 30.83 22.07
CA ILE A 30 35.43 30.13 20.77
C ILE A 30 36.84 29.61 20.53
N GLN A 31 37.87 30.41 20.80
CA GLN A 31 39.26 30.00 20.62
C GLN A 31 39.65 28.86 21.58
N ARG A 32 39.19 28.91 22.83
CA ARG A 32 39.43 27.88 23.84
C ARG A 32 38.76 26.56 23.46
N TYR A 33 37.54 26.62 22.95
CA TYR A 33 36.75 25.43 22.60
C TYR A 33 36.70 25.15 21.09
N GLN A 34 37.64 25.70 20.31
CA GLN A 34 37.57 25.61 18.85
C GLN A 34 37.59 24.17 18.35
N LYS A 35 38.32 23.27 19.02
CA LYS A 35 38.43 21.85 18.62
C LYS A 35 37.14 21.11 18.93
N GLU A 36 36.54 21.37 20.08
CA GLU A 36 35.26 20.81 20.50
C GLU A 36 34.12 21.30 19.63
N ILE A 37 34.10 22.60 19.30
CA ILE A 37 33.11 23.22 18.40
C ILE A 37 33.23 22.63 16.99
N ILE A 38 34.44 22.57 16.42
CA ILE A 38 34.67 21.97 15.10
C ILE A 38 34.29 20.49 15.12
N GLY A 39 34.66 19.74 16.16
CA GLY A 39 34.28 18.33 16.34
C GLY A 39 32.76 18.15 16.36
N ALA A 40 32.04 18.98 17.11
CA ALA A 40 30.59 18.97 17.17
C ALA A 40 29.95 19.30 15.81
N LEU A 41 30.46 20.30 15.09
CA LEU A 41 29.97 20.65 13.75
C LEU A 41 30.18 19.53 12.74
N ILE A 42 31.35 18.88 12.74
CA ILE A 42 31.62 17.72 11.88
C ILE A 42 30.67 16.57 12.22
N ALA A 43 30.44 16.28 13.51
CA ALA A 43 29.50 15.25 13.92
C ALA A 43 28.07 15.53 13.41
N ILE A 44 27.61 16.78 13.51
CA ILE A 44 26.31 17.20 12.98
C ILE A 44 26.24 17.02 11.45
N LEU A 45 27.27 17.43 10.71
CA LEU A 45 27.32 17.25 9.25
C LEU A 45 27.27 15.78 8.84
N ILE A 46 27.97 14.91 9.56
CA ILE A 46 27.93 13.46 9.32
C ILE A 46 26.51 12.92 9.54
N ILE A 47 25.85 13.32 10.64
CA ILE A 47 24.46 12.90 10.94
C ILE A 47 23.50 13.35 9.82
N ILE A 48 23.64 14.58 9.33
CA ILE A 48 22.83 15.10 8.22
C ILE A 48 23.07 14.28 6.95
N PHE A 49 24.33 14.03 6.58
CA PHE A 49 24.68 13.29 5.37
C PHE A 49 24.18 11.85 5.40
N VAL A 50 24.36 11.16 6.54
CA VAL A 50 23.86 9.79 6.75
C VAL A 50 22.32 9.77 6.64
N SER A 51 21.63 10.73 7.27
CA SER A 51 20.17 10.84 7.18
C SER A 51 19.69 11.06 5.75
N GLN A 52 20.34 11.95 5.00
CA GLN A 52 20.01 12.20 3.59
C GLN A 52 20.25 10.97 2.71
N TYR A 53 21.34 10.23 2.94
CA TYR A 53 21.63 8.99 2.24
C TYR A 53 20.52 7.94 2.45
N PHE A 54 20.09 7.74 3.70
CA PHE A 54 19.00 6.80 4.01
C PHE A 54 17.65 7.24 3.43
N ILE A 55 17.32 8.54 3.48
CA ILE A 55 16.09 9.08 2.88
C ILE A 55 16.11 8.89 1.35
N GLY A 56 17.25 9.17 0.70
CA GLY A 56 17.42 8.98 -0.74
C GLY A 56 17.24 7.53 -1.16
N ARG A 57 17.86 6.60 -0.43
CA ARG A 57 17.72 5.16 -0.69
C ARG A 57 16.27 4.67 -0.51
N LYS A 58 15.56 5.14 0.53
CA LYS A 58 14.13 4.81 0.72
C LYS A 58 13.27 5.32 -0.44
N LYS A 59 13.50 6.55 -0.92
CA LYS A 59 12.77 7.11 -2.07
C LYS A 59 13.02 6.32 -3.36
N ALA A 60 14.28 5.98 -3.64
CA ALA A 60 14.63 5.18 -4.82
C ALA A 60 13.95 3.80 -4.78
N ALA A 61 13.99 3.11 -3.63
CA ALA A 61 13.34 1.82 -3.46
C ALA A 61 11.81 1.91 -3.63
N THR A 62 11.17 2.99 -3.15
CA THR A 62 9.74 3.22 -3.38
C THR A 62 9.41 3.45 -4.86
N GLN A 63 10.23 4.22 -5.57
CA GLN A 63 10.05 4.47 -7.00
C GLN A 63 10.21 3.18 -7.83
N GLU A 64 11.20 2.36 -7.48
CA GLU A 64 11.40 1.05 -8.09
C GLU A 64 10.21 0.12 -7.85
N SER A 65 9.70 0.05 -6.61
CA SER A 65 8.51 -0.75 -6.30
C SER A 65 7.26 -0.26 -7.05
N MET A 66 7.09 1.05 -7.18
CA MET A 66 5.99 1.64 -7.93
C MET A 66 6.09 1.30 -9.42
N ALA A 67 7.28 1.42 -10.02
CA ALA A 67 7.49 1.07 -11.42
C ALA A 67 7.21 -0.42 -11.67
N GLY A 68 7.73 -1.30 -10.80
CA GLY A 68 7.48 -2.73 -10.87
C GLY A 68 5.98 -3.09 -10.79
N PHE A 69 5.24 -2.48 -9.86
CA PHE A 69 3.79 -2.65 -9.76
C PHE A 69 3.05 -2.18 -11.04
N ILE A 70 3.36 -0.99 -11.55
CA ILE A 70 2.73 -0.45 -12.76
C ILE A 70 3.01 -1.35 -13.97
N THR A 71 4.26 -1.80 -14.14
CA THR A 71 4.63 -2.71 -15.24
C THR A 71 3.92 -4.06 -15.11
N ALA A 72 3.84 -4.64 -13.91
CA ALA A 72 3.10 -5.87 -13.68
C ALA A 72 1.61 -5.71 -14.03
N GLY A 73 0.99 -4.58 -13.66
CA GLY A 73 -0.40 -4.27 -14.01
C GLY A 73 -0.61 -4.16 -15.53
N GLN A 74 0.27 -3.47 -16.24
CA GLN A 74 0.19 -3.36 -17.71
C GLN A 74 0.32 -4.72 -18.41
N LEU A 75 1.21 -5.59 -17.93
CA LEU A 75 1.36 -6.95 -18.45
C LEU A 75 0.10 -7.79 -18.19
N PHE A 76 -0.49 -7.64 -16.99
CA PHE A 76 -1.74 -8.31 -16.65
C PHE A 76 -2.88 -7.85 -17.56
N ASP A 77 -3.05 -6.56 -17.78
CA ASP A 77 -4.10 -6.02 -18.65
C ASP A 77 -3.93 -6.50 -20.10
N GLN A 78 -2.69 -6.52 -20.61
CA GLN A 78 -2.39 -7.11 -21.93
C GLN A 78 -2.77 -8.59 -22.00
N ALA A 79 -2.48 -9.35 -20.94
CA ALA A 79 -2.82 -10.76 -20.85
C ALA A 79 -4.34 -11.00 -20.83
N MET A 80 -5.09 -10.15 -20.12
CA MET A 80 -6.56 -10.22 -20.09
C MET A 80 -7.16 -9.86 -21.45
N ASN A 81 -6.66 -8.81 -22.10
CA ASN A 81 -7.09 -8.45 -23.46
C ASN A 81 -6.82 -9.57 -24.47
N ALA A 82 -5.67 -10.26 -24.36
CA ALA A 82 -5.36 -11.43 -25.18
C ALA A 82 -6.34 -12.59 -24.92
N ALA A 83 -6.74 -12.81 -23.66
CA ALA A 83 -7.76 -13.82 -23.33
C ALA A 83 -9.10 -13.51 -24.01
N GLU A 84 -9.55 -12.24 -23.96
CA GLU A 84 -10.78 -11.79 -24.61
C GLU A 84 -10.74 -11.97 -26.12
N MET A 85 -9.56 -11.86 -26.73
CA MET A 85 -9.34 -12.12 -28.16
C MET A 85 -9.13 -13.61 -28.50
N ASN A 86 -9.37 -14.53 -27.56
CA ASN A 86 -9.15 -15.97 -27.68
C ASN A 86 -7.68 -16.34 -28.02
N GLN A 87 -6.72 -15.50 -27.61
CA GLN A 87 -5.28 -15.73 -27.77
C GLN A 87 -4.71 -16.35 -26.49
N LEU A 88 -5.17 -17.56 -26.17
CA LEU A 88 -4.90 -18.22 -24.87
C LEU A 88 -3.40 -18.35 -24.57
N GLU A 89 -2.58 -18.72 -25.56
CA GLU A 89 -1.12 -18.84 -25.36
C GLU A 89 -0.49 -17.49 -24.96
N GLN A 90 -0.86 -16.40 -25.66
CA GLN A 90 -0.36 -15.06 -25.35
C GLN A 90 -0.85 -14.58 -23.99
N SER A 91 -2.10 -14.89 -23.65
CA SER A 91 -2.66 -14.60 -22.33
C SER A 91 -1.89 -15.29 -21.20
N VAL A 92 -1.62 -16.60 -21.34
CA VAL A 92 -0.86 -17.36 -20.35
C VAL A 92 0.56 -16.79 -20.20
N GLN A 93 1.25 -16.53 -21.32
CA GLN A 93 2.58 -15.92 -21.29
C GLN A 93 2.58 -14.53 -20.65
N GLY A 94 1.60 -13.69 -20.97
CA GLY A 94 1.44 -12.37 -20.37
C GLY A 94 1.18 -12.42 -18.86
N MET A 95 0.34 -13.35 -18.41
CA MET A 95 0.11 -13.59 -16.99
C MET A 95 1.39 -14.05 -16.28
N GLU A 96 2.23 -14.89 -16.91
CA GLU A 96 3.50 -15.35 -16.30
C GLU A 96 4.48 -14.20 -16.15
N ALA A 97 4.58 -13.33 -17.17
CA ALA A 97 5.39 -12.13 -17.09
C ALA A 97 4.90 -11.17 -16.00
N ALA A 98 3.58 -10.96 -15.91
CA ALA A 98 2.96 -10.12 -14.88
C ALA A 98 3.23 -10.67 -13.47
N TYR A 99 3.04 -11.97 -13.26
CA TYR A 99 3.30 -12.65 -11.99
C TYR A 99 4.77 -12.55 -11.59
N GLY A 100 5.69 -12.85 -12.53
CA GLY A 100 7.13 -12.73 -12.30
C GLY A 100 7.54 -11.32 -11.87
N MET A 101 7.05 -10.29 -12.56
CA MET A 101 7.31 -8.89 -12.22
C MET A 101 6.72 -8.52 -10.85
N ALA A 102 5.49 -8.94 -10.57
CA ALA A 102 4.81 -8.69 -9.32
C ALA A 102 5.57 -9.29 -8.12
N MET A 103 5.95 -10.56 -8.22
CA MET A 103 6.67 -11.26 -7.15
C MET A 103 8.12 -10.80 -7.01
N GLN A 104 8.79 -10.41 -8.09
CA GLN A 104 10.09 -9.76 -8.02
C GLN A 104 9.99 -8.44 -7.24
N THR A 105 8.97 -7.62 -7.53
CA THR A 105 8.72 -6.35 -6.85
C THR A 105 8.44 -6.56 -5.36
N TRP A 106 7.62 -7.56 -5.02
CA TRP A 106 7.33 -7.95 -3.65
C TRP A 106 8.58 -8.37 -2.87
N ASN A 107 9.36 -9.29 -3.45
CA ASN A 107 10.55 -9.86 -2.81
C ASN A 107 11.67 -8.82 -2.62
N ALA A 108 11.73 -7.80 -3.47
CA ALA A 108 12.71 -6.72 -3.34
C ALA A 108 12.42 -5.79 -2.15
N ASN A 109 11.14 -5.53 -1.83
CA ASN A 109 10.78 -4.53 -0.83
C ASN A 109 9.40 -4.76 -0.18
N SER A 110 9.20 -5.88 0.50
CA SER A 110 7.91 -6.27 1.10
C SER A 110 7.30 -5.29 2.13
N GLN A 111 8.10 -4.37 2.65
CA GLN A 111 7.63 -3.32 3.56
C GLN A 111 7.00 -2.13 2.82
N ASN A 112 7.20 -2.02 1.51
CA ASN A 112 6.65 -0.95 0.69
C ASN A 112 5.22 -1.24 0.26
N GLN A 113 4.36 -0.21 0.25
CA GLN A 113 2.97 -0.33 -0.16
C GLN A 113 2.81 -0.76 -1.62
N TRP A 114 3.63 -0.24 -2.54
CA TRP A 114 3.60 -0.65 -3.94
C TRP A 114 3.99 -2.11 -4.12
N ALA A 115 4.97 -2.58 -3.33
CA ALA A 115 5.35 -3.99 -3.33
C ALA A 115 4.23 -4.88 -2.79
N ARG A 116 3.50 -4.44 -1.76
CA ARG A 116 2.30 -5.15 -1.27
C ARG A 116 1.19 -5.21 -2.32
N ASN A 117 0.94 -4.10 -3.01
CA ASN A 117 -0.01 -4.07 -4.13
C ASN A 117 0.42 -5.00 -5.28
N ALA A 118 1.72 -5.09 -5.55
CA ALA A 118 2.26 -6.07 -6.49
C ALA A 118 2.01 -7.51 -6.01
N ALA A 119 2.21 -7.82 -4.73
CA ALA A 119 1.90 -9.13 -4.17
C ALA A 119 0.41 -9.48 -4.29
N ILE A 120 -0.49 -8.51 -4.06
CA ILE A 120 -1.95 -8.71 -4.25
C ILE A 120 -2.27 -9.01 -5.72
N LEU A 121 -1.63 -8.32 -6.68
CA LEU A 121 -1.76 -8.64 -8.10
C LEU A 121 -1.24 -10.05 -8.42
N GLY A 122 -0.11 -10.45 -7.83
CA GLY A 122 0.42 -11.82 -7.92
C GLY A 122 -0.59 -12.85 -7.42
N ALA A 123 -1.18 -12.61 -6.25
CA ALA A 123 -2.23 -13.47 -5.68
C ALA A 123 -3.48 -13.53 -6.58
N LYS A 124 -3.90 -12.42 -7.18
CA LYS A 124 -5.00 -12.40 -8.16
C LYS A 124 -4.70 -13.30 -9.36
N ILE A 125 -3.46 -13.28 -9.88
CA ILE A 125 -3.04 -14.17 -10.98
C ILE A 125 -3.07 -15.63 -10.54
N ASP A 126 -2.60 -15.93 -9.33
CA ASP A 126 -2.67 -17.29 -8.77
C ASP A 126 -4.12 -17.78 -8.60
N ILE A 127 -5.05 -16.91 -8.20
CA ILE A 127 -6.49 -17.24 -8.14
C ILE A 127 -7.01 -17.64 -9.53
N ILE A 128 -6.68 -16.86 -10.57
CA ILE A 128 -7.10 -17.14 -11.96
C ILE A 128 -6.54 -18.48 -12.44
N ARG A 129 -5.33 -18.86 -12.01
CA ARG A 129 -4.67 -20.11 -12.38
C ARG A 129 -5.10 -21.33 -11.58
N GLY A 130 -5.88 -21.15 -10.51
CA GLY A 130 -6.23 -22.22 -9.58
C GLY A 130 -5.15 -22.53 -8.54
N ASN A 131 -4.11 -21.70 -8.41
CA ASN A 131 -3.03 -21.84 -7.43
C ASN A 131 -3.45 -21.30 -6.05
N TYR A 132 -4.53 -21.82 -5.48
CA TYR A 132 -5.18 -21.21 -4.32
C TYR A 132 -4.29 -21.14 -3.08
N ASP A 133 -3.48 -22.16 -2.81
CA ASP A 133 -2.59 -22.17 -1.65
C ASP A 133 -1.50 -21.09 -1.74
N ALA A 134 -0.97 -20.83 -2.94
CA ALA A 134 0.02 -19.77 -3.17
C ALA A 134 -0.58 -18.38 -3.00
N ALA A 135 -1.80 -18.16 -3.53
CA ALA A 135 -2.55 -16.94 -3.33
C ALA A 135 -2.85 -16.68 -1.84
N ILE A 136 -3.34 -17.69 -1.11
CA ILE A 136 -3.60 -17.59 0.34
C ILE A 136 -2.33 -17.25 1.10
N SER A 137 -1.23 -17.97 0.85
CA SER A 137 0.06 -17.71 1.51
C SER A 137 0.55 -16.28 1.26
N THR A 138 0.41 -15.79 0.03
CA THR A 138 0.82 -14.42 -0.34
C THR A 138 -0.04 -13.37 0.36
N LEU A 139 -1.36 -13.53 0.35
CA LEU A 139 -2.29 -12.60 0.99
C LEU A 139 -2.15 -12.58 2.51
N GLN A 140 -1.93 -13.74 3.15
CA GLN A 140 -1.61 -13.82 4.57
C GLN A 140 -0.34 -13.06 4.92
N ALA A 141 0.72 -13.18 4.10
CA ALA A 141 1.96 -12.44 4.30
C ALA A 141 1.76 -10.92 4.17
N VAL A 142 0.92 -10.48 3.23
CA VAL A 142 0.55 -9.06 3.07
C VAL A 142 -0.21 -8.54 4.30
N LEU A 143 -1.22 -9.28 4.76
CA LEU A 143 -2.07 -8.88 5.89
C LEU A 143 -1.31 -8.91 7.23
N ALA A 144 -0.44 -9.89 7.45
CA ALA A 144 0.39 -10.00 8.66
C ALA A 144 1.33 -8.80 8.88
N ALA A 145 1.61 -8.03 7.83
CA ALA A 145 2.43 -6.83 7.90
C ALA A 145 1.67 -5.58 8.39
N ASN A 146 0.43 -5.75 8.89
CA ASN A 146 -0.48 -4.71 9.37
C ASN A 146 -0.51 -3.50 8.42
N PRO A 147 -0.91 -3.70 7.16
CA PRO A 147 -0.90 -2.61 6.20
C PRO A 147 -2.04 -1.61 6.47
N ASP A 148 -2.01 -0.47 5.79
CA ASP A 148 -3.14 0.47 5.86
C ASP A 148 -4.33 0.02 5.01
N LYS A 149 -5.43 0.76 5.10
CA LYS A 149 -6.68 0.45 4.37
C LYS A 149 -6.49 0.30 2.86
N THR A 150 -5.55 1.03 2.24
CA THR A 150 -5.35 0.99 0.78
C THR A 150 -4.85 -0.37 0.29
N VAL A 151 -4.29 -1.18 1.19
CA VAL A 151 -3.77 -2.52 0.92
C VAL A 151 -4.62 -3.59 1.62
N VAL A 152 -5.10 -3.34 2.84
CA VAL A 152 -5.95 -4.30 3.59
C VAL A 152 -7.22 -4.62 2.80
N ILE A 153 -7.92 -3.60 2.31
CA ILE A 153 -9.20 -3.75 1.61
C ILE A 153 -9.07 -4.69 0.39
N PRO A 154 -8.18 -4.43 -0.59
CA PRO A 154 -8.03 -5.33 -1.73
C PRO A 154 -7.47 -6.70 -1.33
N ALA A 155 -6.62 -6.80 -0.30
CA ALA A 155 -6.11 -8.08 0.17
C ALA A 155 -7.21 -8.97 0.78
N LEU A 156 -8.08 -8.41 1.63
CA LEU A 156 -9.23 -9.13 2.19
C LEU A 156 -10.23 -9.53 1.11
N LEU A 157 -10.50 -8.65 0.15
CA LEU A 157 -11.37 -8.98 -0.98
C LEU A 157 -10.86 -10.22 -1.73
N HIS A 158 -9.58 -10.23 -2.11
CA HIS A 158 -8.99 -11.38 -2.78
C HIS A 158 -8.84 -12.61 -1.86
N MET A 159 -8.70 -12.42 -0.55
CA MET A 159 -8.70 -13.51 0.42
C MET A 159 -10.06 -14.22 0.48
N GLY A 160 -11.16 -13.46 0.52
CA GLY A 160 -12.51 -14.03 0.47
C GLY A 160 -12.73 -14.83 -0.81
N ILE A 161 -12.31 -14.27 -1.96
CA ILE A 161 -12.45 -14.92 -3.27
C ILE A 161 -11.65 -16.23 -3.34
N VAL A 162 -10.39 -16.25 -2.91
CA VAL A 162 -9.56 -17.46 -2.99
C VAL A 162 -10.08 -18.57 -2.08
N LEU A 163 -10.56 -18.22 -0.89
CA LEU A 163 -11.16 -19.17 0.05
C LEU A 163 -12.46 -19.75 -0.52
N GLU A 164 -13.31 -18.90 -1.10
CA GLU A 164 -14.54 -19.36 -1.76
C GLU A 164 -14.24 -20.33 -2.93
N ASN A 165 -13.21 -20.05 -3.71
CA ASN A 165 -12.80 -20.86 -4.86
C ASN A 165 -12.18 -22.20 -4.42
N ARG A 166 -11.36 -22.22 -3.36
CA ARG A 166 -10.78 -23.46 -2.81
C ARG A 166 -11.86 -24.35 -2.17
N GLY A 167 -12.80 -23.72 -1.48
CA GLY A 167 -14.13 -24.25 -1.22
C GLY A 167 -14.26 -25.38 -0.20
N SER A 168 -13.25 -25.64 0.63
CA SER A 168 -13.44 -26.54 1.78
C SER A 168 -14.44 -25.95 2.78
N GLU A 169 -15.02 -26.78 3.66
CA GLU A 169 -15.97 -26.30 4.68
C GLU A 169 -15.36 -25.20 5.57
N GLN A 170 -14.09 -25.40 5.98
CA GLN A 170 -13.35 -24.40 6.75
C GLN A 170 -13.09 -23.12 5.93
N ASP A 171 -12.83 -23.26 4.62
CA ASP A 171 -12.62 -22.10 3.76
C ASP A 171 -13.89 -21.27 3.61
N MET A 172 -15.07 -21.90 3.53
CA MET A 172 -16.34 -21.17 3.49
C MET A 172 -16.58 -20.38 4.77
N VAL A 173 -16.24 -20.95 5.94
CA VAL A 173 -16.30 -20.23 7.22
C VAL A 173 -15.34 -19.05 7.23
N ASN A 174 -14.11 -19.26 6.78
CA ASN A 174 -13.09 -18.21 6.74
C ASN A 174 -13.44 -17.11 5.72
N ALA A 175 -13.99 -17.48 4.56
CA ALA A 175 -14.42 -16.54 3.52
C ALA A 175 -15.58 -15.66 4.02
N GLU A 176 -16.55 -16.26 4.72
CA GLU A 176 -17.67 -15.51 5.33
C GLU A 176 -17.15 -14.47 6.34
N ALA A 177 -16.28 -14.89 7.26
CA ALA A 177 -15.66 -13.98 8.22
C ALA A 177 -14.84 -12.88 7.53
N THR A 178 -14.11 -13.23 6.46
CA THR A 178 -13.32 -12.28 5.68
C THR A 178 -14.20 -11.23 4.99
N TYR A 179 -15.32 -11.63 4.40
CA TYR A 179 -16.25 -10.69 3.77
C TYR A 179 -16.98 -9.82 4.79
N GLN A 180 -17.32 -10.34 5.97
CA GLN A 180 -17.89 -9.55 7.07
C GLN A 180 -16.90 -8.48 7.55
N GLU A 181 -15.64 -8.85 7.78
CA GLU A 181 -14.57 -7.90 8.13
C GLU A 181 -14.39 -6.83 7.04
N LEU A 182 -14.44 -7.22 5.77
CA LEU A 182 -14.32 -6.29 4.64
C LEU A 182 -15.44 -5.25 4.62
N ILE A 183 -16.68 -5.66 4.90
CA ILE A 183 -17.84 -4.75 5.00
C ILE A 183 -17.65 -3.76 6.15
N GLU A 184 -17.14 -4.21 7.31
CA GLU A 184 -16.92 -3.34 8.47
C GLU A 184 -15.89 -2.23 8.23
N ILE A 185 -14.90 -2.47 7.37
CA ILE A 185 -13.79 -1.52 7.16
C ILE A 185 -13.95 -0.63 5.93
N THR A 186 -14.82 -1.00 4.99
CA THR A 186 -15.08 -0.28 3.74
C THR A 186 -16.11 0.83 3.93
N GLU A 187 -16.21 1.72 2.95
CA GLU A 187 -17.24 2.77 2.94
C GLU A 187 -18.60 2.19 2.53
N GLU A 188 -19.66 2.61 3.23
CA GLU A 188 -21.04 2.24 2.90
C GLU A 188 -21.41 2.71 1.48
N GLY A 189 -22.05 1.85 0.70
CA GLY A 189 -22.37 2.06 -0.71
C GLY A 189 -21.17 1.92 -1.65
N SER A 190 -20.02 1.40 -1.18
CA SER A 190 -18.85 1.19 -2.04
C SER A 190 -19.00 -0.05 -2.94
N GLN A 191 -18.33 -0.02 -4.10
CA GLN A 191 -18.26 -1.20 -4.98
C GLN A 191 -17.64 -2.43 -4.29
N VAL A 192 -16.74 -2.20 -3.33
CA VAL A 192 -16.12 -3.26 -2.53
C VAL A 192 -17.14 -3.92 -1.61
N GLU A 193 -18.00 -3.13 -0.97
CA GLU A 193 -19.11 -3.65 -0.16
C GLU A 193 -20.05 -4.51 -1.01
N ALA A 194 -20.43 -4.02 -2.20
CA ALA A 194 -21.25 -4.79 -3.12
C ALA A 194 -20.61 -6.14 -3.49
N GLU A 195 -19.30 -6.18 -3.72
CA GLU A 195 -18.60 -7.42 -4.02
C GLU A 195 -18.53 -8.37 -2.82
N ALA A 196 -18.33 -7.84 -1.61
CA ALA A 196 -18.34 -8.64 -0.38
C ALA A 196 -19.72 -9.26 -0.14
N LEU A 197 -20.79 -8.48 -0.33
CA LEU A 197 -22.18 -8.96 -0.25
C LEU A 197 -22.48 -10.05 -1.30
N ARG A 198 -21.96 -9.92 -2.53
CA ARG A 198 -22.04 -10.99 -3.54
C ARG A 198 -21.32 -12.25 -3.08
N GLY A 199 -20.14 -12.14 -2.47
CA GLY A 199 -19.43 -13.26 -1.86
C GLY A 199 -20.25 -13.97 -0.77
N LEU A 200 -20.81 -13.20 0.17
CA LEU A 200 -21.69 -13.72 1.21
C LEU A 200 -22.93 -14.41 0.64
N SER A 201 -23.54 -13.84 -0.40
CA SER A 201 -24.69 -14.44 -1.09
C SER A 201 -24.33 -15.82 -1.68
N ARG A 202 -23.17 -15.96 -2.33
CA ARG A 202 -22.70 -17.25 -2.89
C ARG A 202 -22.41 -18.27 -1.80
N ILE A 203 -21.82 -17.86 -0.68
CA ILE A 203 -21.57 -18.74 0.46
C ILE A 203 -22.89 -19.23 1.08
N ALA A 204 -23.83 -18.31 1.34
CA ALA A 204 -25.15 -18.66 1.88
C ALA A 204 -25.90 -19.62 0.94
N PHE A 205 -25.81 -19.41 -0.37
CA PHE A 205 -26.40 -20.32 -1.36
C PHE A 205 -25.79 -21.73 -1.27
N LYS A 206 -24.45 -21.84 -1.20
CA LYS A 206 -23.75 -23.13 -1.05
C LYS A 206 -24.09 -23.84 0.27
N LYS A 207 -24.47 -23.09 1.30
CA LYS A 207 -24.95 -23.60 2.60
C LYS A 207 -26.46 -23.89 2.62
N GLU A 208 -27.15 -23.78 1.48
CA GLU A 208 -28.60 -23.96 1.34
C GLU A 208 -29.43 -22.94 2.16
N GLN A 209 -28.85 -21.78 2.49
CA GLN A 209 -29.48 -20.66 3.20
C GLN A 209 -30.05 -19.67 2.20
N TYR A 210 -31.06 -20.09 1.44
CA TYR A 210 -31.54 -19.36 0.26
C TYR A 210 -32.11 -17.98 0.57
N GLU A 211 -32.87 -17.82 1.66
CA GLU A 211 -33.43 -16.53 2.05
C GLU A 211 -32.35 -15.51 2.39
N GLN A 212 -31.30 -15.94 3.11
CA GLN A 212 -30.16 -15.08 3.44
C GLN A 212 -29.32 -14.76 2.21
N SER A 213 -29.15 -15.72 1.30
CA SER A 213 -28.49 -15.52 0.01
C SER A 213 -29.20 -14.46 -0.83
N GLU A 214 -30.53 -14.51 -0.91
CA GLU A 214 -31.34 -13.53 -1.63
C GLU A 214 -31.21 -12.14 -1.01
N GLU A 215 -31.26 -12.04 0.32
CA GLU A 215 -31.12 -10.76 1.03
C GLU A 215 -29.77 -10.09 0.74
N TYR A 216 -28.66 -10.84 0.85
CA TYR A 216 -27.33 -10.31 0.51
C TYR A 216 -27.23 -9.86 -0.96
N LEU A 217 -27.81 -10.64 -1.87
CA LEU A 217 -27.81 -10.30 -3.29
C LEU A 217 -28.62 -9.01 -3.56
N ARG A 218 -29.78 -8.84 -2.92
CA ARG A 218 -30.58 -7.61 -3.02
C ARG A 218 -29.82 -6.39 -2.52
N GLN A 219 -29.13 -6.52 -1.39
CA GLN A 219 -28.28 -5.44 -0.86
C GLN A 219 -27.15 -5.08 -1.83
N ALA A 220 -26.44 -6.08 -2.37
CA ALA A 220 -25.40 -5.85 -3.37
C ALA A 220 -25.91 -5.13 -4.62
N LEU A 221 -27.08 -5.55 -5.14
CA LEU A 221 -27.72 -4.95 -6.32
C LEU A 221 -28.24 -3.53 -6.07
N ALA A 222 -28.62 -3.21 -4.83
CA ALA A 222 -29.01 -1.86 -4.45
C ALA A 222 -27.82 -0.88 -4.47
N ILE A 223 -26.62 -1.37 -4.16
CA ILE A 223 -25.38 -0.59 -4.25
C ILE A 223 -24.92 -0.47 -5.70
N SER A 224 -24.88 -1.59 -6.41
CA SER A 224 -24.34 -1.67 -7.77
C SER A 224 -25.15 -2.63 -8.62
N ALA A 225 -25.99 -2.07 -9.49
CA ALA A 225 -26.84 -2.82 -10.41
C ALA A 225 -26.05 -3.49 -11.55
N ASP A 226 -24.76 -3.18 -11.70
CA ASP A 226 -23.91 -3.79 -12.72
C ASP A 226 -23.52 -5.23 -12.31
N THR A 227 -24.21 -6.20 -12.90
CA THR A 227 -23.96 -7.64 -12.77
C THR A 227 -23.05 -8.19 -13.87
N THR A 228 -22.59 -7.36 -14.80
CA THR A 228 -21.96 -7.79 -16.07
C THR A 228 -20.68 -8.59 -15.86
N ALA A 229 -19.91 -8.30 -14.81
CA ALA A 229 -18.69 -9.06 -14.49
C ALA A 229 -18.99 -10.50 -14.02
N PHE A 230 -20.13 -10.72 -13.35
CA PHE A 230 -20.51 -12.03 -12.81
C PHE A 230 -21.31 -12.87 -13.81
N GLU A 231 -22.16 -12.24 -14.63
CA GLU A 231 -22.88 -12.92 -15.72
C GLU A 231 -21.91 -13.45 -16.78
N ASN A 232 -20.86 -12.70 -17.12
CA ASN A 232 -19.81 -13.19 -18.03
C ASN A 232 -19.05 -14.39 -17.45
N TYR A 233 -18.77 -14.38 -16.14
CA TYR A 233 -18.15 -15.51 -15.44
C TYR A 233 -19.05 -16.76 -15.41
N ARG A 234 -20.37 -16.60 -15.17
CA ARG A 234 -21.33 -17.72 -15.18
C ARG A 234 -21.62 -18.26 -16.58
N ILE A 235 -21.68 -17.40 -17.60
CA ILE A 235 -21.88 -17.80 -19.00
C ILE A 235 -20.67 -18.61 -19.50
N ALA A 236 -19.45 -18.21 -19.15
CA ALA A 236 -18.25 -18.99 -19.44
C ALA A 236 -18.27 -20.38 -18.78
N GLN A 237 -18.71 -20.46 -17.51
CA GLN A 237 -18.78 -21.72 -16.77
C GLN A 237 -19.90 -22.66 -17.26
N LEU A 238 -21.02 -22.12 -17.78
CA LEU A 238 -22.13 -22.91 -18.35
C LEU A 238 -21.83 -23.44 -19.76
N ALA A 239 -21.01 -22.73 -20.54
CA ALA A 239 -20.55 -23.18 -21.86
C ALA A 239 -19.57 -24.38 -21.78
N GLU A 240 -18.86 -24.53 -20.66
CA GLU A 240 -17.95 -25.65 -20.39
C GLU A 240 -18.66 -26.92 -19.87
N LEU A 241 -19.89 -26.79 -19.37
CA LEU A 241 -20.70 -27.92 -18.86
C LEU A 241 -21.64 -28.52 -19.92
N THR A 242 -21.66 -27.95 -21.13
CA THR A 242 -22.56 -28.35 -22.23
C THR A 242 -21.84 -28.83 -23.49
N ASN A 243 -20.52 -28.98 -23.42
CA ASN A 243 -19.67 -29.73 -24.38
C ASN A 243 -18.99 -30.92 -23.68
#